data_AF-A0A1N6IQR0-F1
#
_entry.id   AF-A0A1N6IQR0-F1
#
_cell.length_a   1.000
_cell.length_b   1.000
_cell.length_c   1.000
_cell.angle_alpha   90.00
_cell.angle_beta   90.00
_cell.angle_gamma   90.00
#
_symmetry.space_group_name_H-M   'P 1'
#
loop_
_entity.id
_entity.type
_entity.pdbx_description
1 polymer ?
#
loop_
_entity_poly.entity_id
_entity_poly.type
_entity_poly.pdbx_seq_one_letter_code
_entity_poly.pdbx_strand_id
1 'polypeptide(L)'
;MSPSPGRRLAPHHSLPLLALSLLIGLALPTLARAGEDENWKRLGAMPREQRAILAEKVREFDRLSRAEKTAIRTLDEKLATLSPSEQANYRAVLRRYHLWLQTLTEDERTRLSEAATPKEKLALIAKIRDGQGKDVDQGPTYLLFQLADLRGRSPFEVAHMLRFWFTLTPAERAEIEKLGVRDRVRRLLELSRQAKIGPFPQLSPKDEEETAKQLEKRLQAKGWLRNQLNKDSEKQAIDRRRLVNNYYFVVNPPKPVSPANLLRFETAMPSWIRMTFDHLAPEEARRRLTILYRLIYPAEKEIPAAGPGPVAPAGEATQPAKPGKPPVTTPTPSPVPTT
;
A
#
# COMPACT_ATOMS: atom_id res chain seq x y z
N MET A 1 2.20 33.42 -65.19
CA MET A 1 3.23 32.74 -64.38
C MET A 1 3.53 33.64 -63.18
N SER A 2 3.05 33.26 -62.00
CA SER A 2 3.30 33.98 -60.74
C SER A 2 3.76 32.96 -59.71
N PRO A 3 4.87 33.18 -58.98
CA PRO A 3 5.35 32.23 -58.00
C PRO A 3 4.62 32.41 -56.66
N SER A 4 4.15 31.29 -56.09
CA SER A 4 3.58 31.22 -54.74
C SER A 4 4.62 31.56 -53.66
N PRO A 5 4.24 32.28 -52.59
CA PRO A 5 5.13 32.53 -51.45
C PRO A 5 5.25 31.28 -50.56
N GLY A 6 6.49 30.87 -50.30
CA GLY A 6 6.83 29.76 -49.44
C GLY A 6 6.45 30.00 -47.97
N ARG A 7 5.71 29.05 -47.38
CA ARG A 7 5.51 28.93 -45.93
C ARG A 7 6.85 28.64 -45.26
N ARG A 8 7.32 29.57 -44.43
CA ARG A 8 8.40 29.32 -43.47
C ARG A 8 7.82 28.52 -42.30
N LEU A 9 8.33 27.31 -42.09
CA LEU A 9 8.08 26.53 -40.87
C LEU A 9 8.81 27.23 -39.70
N ALA A 10 8.07 27.60 -38.67
CA ALA A 10 8.63 28.15 -37.44
C ALA A 10 9.42 27.06 -36.69
N PRO A 11 10.55 27.40 -36.04
CA PRO A 11 11.27 26.45 -35.19
C PRO A 11 10.42 26.10 -33.97
N HIS A 12 10.14 24.81 -33.79
CA HIS A 12 9.57 24.29 -32.56
C HIS A 12 10.58 24.48 -31.43
N HIS A 13 10.37 25.50 -30.60
CA HIS A 13 11.02 25.60 -29.30
C HIS A 13 10.47 24.47 -28.43
N SER A 14 11.24 23.39 -28.33
CA SER A 14 11.08 22.36 -27.31
C SER A 14 11.27 23.02 -25.94
N LEU A 15 10.15 23.34 -25.28
CA LEU A 15 10.11 23.76 -23.89
C LEU A 15 10.79 22.69 -23.02
N PRO A 16 11.74 23.06 -22.16
CA PRO A 16 12.39 22.10 -21.28
C PRO A 16 11.36 21.63 -20.24
N LEU A 17 10.84 20.42 -20.44
CA LEU A 17 10.17 19.61 -19.42
C LEU A 17 11.13 19.51 -18.22
N LEU A 18 10.89 20.36 -17.22
CA LEU A 18 11.60 20.40 -15.95
C LEU A 18 11.45 19.04 -15.26
N ALA A 19 12.49 18.22 -15.41
CA ALA A 19 12.57 16.85 -14.97
C ALA A 19 12.64 16.77 -13.44
N LEU A 20 11.47 16.85 -12.80
CA LEU A 20 11.29 16.43 -11.40
C LEU A 20 11.09 14.91 -11.32
N SER A 21 11.98 14.15 -11.96
CA SER A 21 11.95 12.68 -12.07
C SER A 21 13.09 11.99 -11.31
N LEU A 22 13.64 12.64 -10.29
CA LEU A 22 14.72 12.08 -9.47
C LEU A 22 14.28 11.86 -8.02
N LEU A 23 13.42 10.87 -7.78
CA LEU A 23 13.25 10.26 -6.45
C LEU A 23 12.94 8.78 -6.62
N ILE A 24 13.96 8.03 -7.03
CA ILE A 24 13.93 6.58 -6.84
C ILE A 24 14.09 6.33 -5.34
N GLY A 25 13.03 5.81 -4.73
CA GLY A 25 13.04 5.24 -3.39
C GLY A 25 13.86 3.96 -3.32
N LEU A 26 15.17 4.08 -3.53
CA LEU A 26 16.13 3.14 -2.99
C LEU A 26 16.38 3.59 -1.56
N ALA A 27 16.01 2.73 -0.61
CA ALA A 27 16.44 2.85 0.78
C ALA A 27 17.96 2.70 0.82
N LEU A 28 18.68 3.78 0.51
CA LEU A 28 20.10 3.93 0.74
C LEU A 28 20.24 4.65 2.08
N PRO A 29 20.53 3.94 3.18
CA PRO A 29 20.97 4.61 4.38
C PRO A 29 22.30 5.30 4.04
N THR A 30 22.39 6.57 4.41
CA THR A 30 23.65 7.32 4.61
C THR A 30 24.65 7.33 3.42
N LEU A 31 24.40 8.22 2.45
CA LEU A 31 25.36 8.64 1.42
C LEU A 31 26.39 9.69 1.91
N ALA A 32 26.27 10.19 3.14
CA ALA A 32 26.97 11.41 3.55
C ALA A 32 28.39 11.23 4.14
N ARG A 33 28.96 10.00 4.20
CA ARG A 33 30.28 9.83 4.86
C ARG A 33 31.11 8.62 4.47
N ALA A 34 30.77 7.96 3.36
CA ALA A 34 31.52 6.83 2.85
C ALA A 34 32.72 7.35 2.05
N GLY A 35 33.95 6.90 2.38
CA GLY A 35 35.12 7.19 1.53
C GLY A 35 34.87 6.72 0.09
N GLU A 36 35.60 7.29 -0.87
CA GLU A 36 35.46 6.94 -2.30
C GLU A 36 35.49 5.42 -2.54
N ASP A 37 36.34 4.71 -1.80
CA ASP A 37 36.46 3.25 -1.79
C ASP A 37 35.17 2.52 -1.36
N GLU A 38 34.44 3.04 -0.38
CA GLU A 38 33.18 2.44 0.05
C GLU A 38 32.08 2.62 -1.02
N ASN A 39 32.06 3.77 -1.70
CA ASN A 39 31.12 4.02 -2.78
C ASN A 39 31.37 3.05 -3.95
N TRP A 40 32.64 2.84 -4.31
CA TRP A 40 33.02 1.85 -5.32
C TRP A 40 32.67 0.42 -4.92
N LYS A 41 32.89 0.03 -3.65
CA LYS A 41 32.48 -1.29 -3.13
C LYS A 41 30.96 -1.48 -3.22
N ARG A 42 30.17 -0.47 -2.85
CA ARG A 42 28.70 -0.51 -2.96
C ARG A 42 28.24 -0.62 -4.41
N LEU A 43 28.82 0.17 -5.32
CA LEU A 43 28.53 0.06 -6.75
C LEU A 43 28.91 -1.32 -7.30
N GLY A 44 30.06 -1.86 -6.91
CA GLY A 44 30.50 -3.21 -7.28
C GLY A 44 29.55 -4.31 -6.80
N ALA A 45 28.98 -4.15 -5.61
CA ALA A 45 28.00 -5.08 -5.03
C ALA A 45 26.59 -4.98 -5.65
N MET A 46 26.27 -3.91 -6.38
CA MET A 46 24.96 -3.76 -7.02
C MET A 46 24.78 -4.69 -8.24
N PRO A 47 23.62 -5.36 -8.39
CA PRO A 47 23.26 -6.08 -9.61
C PRO A 47 23.41 -5.21 -10.86
N ARG A 48 23.81 -5.82 -11.98
CA ARG A 48 24.09 -5.11 -13.24
C ARG A 48 22.91 -4.26 -13.72
N GLU A 49 21.68 -4.74 -13.56
CA GLU A 49 20.46 -4.02 -13.92
C GLU A 49 20.28 -2.74 -13.08
N GLN A 50 20.50 -2.82 -11.77
CA GLN A 50 20.39 -1.67 -10.88
C GLN A 50 21.46 -0.62 -11.19
N ARG A 51 22.69 -1.07 -11.51
CA ARG A 51 23.75 -0.17 -11.97
C ARG A 51 23.39 0.53 -13.29
N ALA A 52 22.75 -0.16 -14.23
CA ALA A 52 22.32 0.43 -15.48
C ALA A 52 21.26 1.53 -15.26
N ILE A 53 20.27 1.27 -14.41
CA ILE A 53 19.26 2.27 -14.01
C ILE A 53 19.92 3.46 -13.33
N LEU A 54 20.84 3.21 -12.40
CA LEU A 54 21.57 4.28 -11.71
C LEU A 54 22.38 5.12 -12.70
N ALA A 55 23.08 4.51 -13.65
CA ALA A 55 23.85 5.21 -14.68
C ALA A 55 22.96 6.05 -15.61
N GLU A 56 21.74 5.61 -15.92
CA GLU A 56 20.76 6.42 -16.64
C GLU A 56 20.33 7.64 -15.81
N LYS A 57 20.04 7.45 -14.51
CA LYS A 57 19.63 8.55 -13.62
C LYS A 57 20.74 9.55 -13.36
N VAL A 58 21.99 9.10 -13.27
CA VAL A 58 23.16 9.99 -13.21
C VAL A 58 23.25 10.80 -14.51
N ARG A 59 23.08 10.19 -15.68
CA ARG A 59 23.06 10.91 -16.96
C ARG A 59 21.90 11.91 -17.06
N GLU A 60 20.71 11.58 -16.56
CA GLU A 60 19.58 12.52 -16.48
C GLU A 60 19.93 13.71 -15.58
N PHE A 61 20.49 13.44 -14.39
CA PHE A 61 20.95 14.49 -13.48
C PHE A 61 22.02 15.37 -14.13
N ASP A 62 22.95 14.76 -14.87
CA ASP A 62 24.02 15.48 -15.56
C ASP A 62 23.54 16.36 -16.72
N ARG A 63 22.34 16.12 -17.25
CA ARG A 63 21.71 16.98 -18.26
C ARG A 63 21.03 18.21 -17.67
N LEU A 64 20.80 18.25 -16.35
CA LEU A 64 20.19 19.40 -15.69
C LEU A 64 21.11 20.63 -15.73
N SER A 65 20.52 21.82 -15.66
CA SER A 65 21.27 23.07 -15.54
C SER A 65 22.07 23.10 -14.23
N ARG A 66 23.13 23.91 -14.19
CA ARG A 66 23.95 24.07 -12.98
C ARG A 66 23.14 24.54 -11.77
N ALA A 67 22.16 25.42 -11.99
CA ALA A 67 21.28 25.92 -10.94
C ALA A 67 20.42 24.79 -10.34
N GLU A 68 19.80 23.96 -11.17
CA GLU A 68 18.99 22.82 -10.73
C GLU A 68 19.82 21.77 -9.99
N LYS A 69 21.00 21.41 -10.53
CA LYS A 69 21.92 20.48 -9.86
C LYS A 69 22.29 20.98 -8.47
N THR A 70 22.58 22.27 -8.34
CA THR A 70 22.93 22.91 -7.07
C THR A 70 21.74 22.85 -6.11
N ALA A 71 20.54 23.20 -6.57
CA ALA A 71 19.33 23.14 -5.75
C ALA A 71 19.04 21.72 -5.24
N ILE A 72 19.18 20.70 -6.09
CA ILE A 72 18.98 19.29 -5.70
C ILE A 72 20.02 18.86 -4.67
N ARG A 73 21.31 19.18 -4.86
CA ARG A 73 22.36 18.87 -3.89
C ARG A 73 22.11 19.54 -2.54
N THR A 74 21.75 20.82 -2.53
CA THR A 74 21.39 21.52 -1.30
C THR A 74 20.18 20.91 -0.59
N LEU A 75 19.18 20.41 -1.33
CA LEU A 75 18.06 19.69 -0.73
C LEU A 75 18.51 18.35 -0.13
N ASP A 76 19.35 17.59 -0.82
CA ASP A 76 19.88 16.32 -0.33
C ASP A 76 20.73 16.51 0.94
N GLU A 77 21.60 17.51 0.96
CA GLU A 77 22.39 17.91 2.14
C GLU A 77 21.49 18.27 3.32
N LYS A 78 20.45 19.10 3.10
CA LYS A 78 19.49 19.45 4.16
C LYS A 78 18.76 18.21 4.68
N LEU A 79 18.30 17.32 3.80
CA LEU A 79 17.67 16.07 4.22
C LEU A 79 18.63 15.20 5.04
N ALA A 80 19.90 15.10 4.64
CA ALA A 80 20.89 14.30 5.35
C ALA A 80 21.16 14.79 6.80
N THR A 81 20.92 16.07 7.09
CA THR A 81 21.03 16.62 8.47
C THR A 81 19.87 16.27 9.39
N LEU A 82 18.74 15.81 8.85
CA LEU A 82 17.56 15.46 9.63
C LEU A 82 17.72 14.10 10.32
N SER A 83 16.90 13.84 11.35
CA SER A 83 16.84 12.51 11.95
C SER A 83 16.35 11.46 10.95
N PRO A 84 16.70 10.17 11.09
CA PRO A 84 16.25 9.12 10.16
C PRO A 84 14.72 9.05 9.97
N SER A 85 13.96 9.33 11.03
CA SER A 85 12.49 9.37 10.99
C SER A 85 11.97 10.53 10.14
N GLU A 86 12.51 11.73 10.33
CA GLU A 86 12.14 12.91 9.53
C GLU A 86 12.56 12.74 8.08
N GLN A 87 13.76 12.21 7.82
CA GLN A 87 14.22 11.87 6.47
C GLN A 87 13.20 10.98 5.75
N ALA A 88 12.73 9.93 6.42
CA ALA A 88 11.72 9.03 5.86
C ALA A 88 10.41 9.77 5.56
N ASN A 89 9.94 10.62 6.47
CA ASN A 89 8.72 11.41 6.27
C ASN A 89 8.83 12.37 5.07
N TYR A 90 9.92 13.15 4.98
CA TYR A 90 10.14 14.06 3.86
C TYR A 90 10.24 13.32 2.52
N ARG A 91 10.97 12.19 2.47
CA ARG A 91 11.03 11.36 1.27
C ARG A 91 9.66 10.83 0.87
N ALA A 92 8.82 10.43 1.83
CA ALA A 92 7.45 10.02 1.56
C ALA A 92 6.59 11.16 1.00
N VAL A 93 6.72 12.38 1.53
CA VAL A 93 6.04 13.58 1.01
C VAL A 93 6.46 13.86 -0.43
N LEU A 94 7.76 13.92 -0.71
CA LEU A 94 8.27 14.22 -2.05
C LEU A 94 7.83 13.15 -3.07
N ARG A 95 7.82 11.88 -2.66
CA ARG A 95 7.30 10.79 -3.49
C ARG A 95 5.81 10.95 -3.78
N ARG A 96 4.98 11.24 -2.77
CA ARG A 96 3.54 11.48 -2.97
C ARG A 96 3.30 12.67 -3.90
N TYR A 97 4.07 13.73 -3.75
CA TYR A 97 4.03 14.88 -4.65
C TYR A 97 4.38 14.50 -6.09
N HIS A 98 5.45 13.72 -6.30
CA HIS A 98 5.83 13.24 -7.62
C HIS A 98 4.74 12.38 -8.26
N LEU A 99 4.18 11.42 -7.52
CA LEU A 99 3.10 10.57 -8.03
C LEU A 99 1.83 11.37 -8.32
N TRP A 100 1.51 12.38 -7.51
CA TRP A 100 0.43 13.33 -7.78
C TRP A 100 0.70 14.13 -9.06
N LEU A 101 1.91 14.67 -9.24
CA LEU A 101 2.28 15.46 -10.41
C LEU A 101 2.09 14.68 -11.72
N GLN A 102 2.32 13.36 -11.70
CA GLN A 102 2.08 12.46 -12.84
C GLN A 102 0.60 12.29 -13.19
N THR A 103 -0.31 12.59 -12.26
CA THR A 103 -1.76 12.54 -12.53
C THR A 103 -2.29 13.79 -13.22
N LEU A 104 -1.48 14.86 -13.28
CA LEU A 104 -1.88 16.14 -13.85
C LEU A 104 -1.77 16.14 -15.38
N THR A 105 -2.65 16.92 -16.00
CA THR A 105 -2.58 17.24 -17.43
C THR A 105 -1.28 17.98 -17.76
N GLU A 106 -0.84 17.95 -19.02
CA GLU A 106 0.35 18.70 -19.44
C GLU A 106 0.20 20.21 -19.21
N ASP A 107 -1.01 20.75 -19.39
CA ASP A 107 -1.31 22.17 -19.14
C ASP A 107 -1.14 22.53 -17.65
N GLU A 108 -1.64 21.69 -16.74
CA GLU A 108 -1.47 21.90 -15.29
C GLU A 108 0.00 21.78 -14.88
N ARG A 109 0.74 20.82 -15.44
CA ARG A 109 2.19 20.68 -15.17
C ARG A 109 2.96 21.89 -15.66
N THR A 110 2.63 22.40 -16.84
CA THR A 110 3.25 23.60 -17.42
C THR A 110 3.00 24.83 -16.55
N ARG A 111 1.74 25.05 -16.11
CA ARG A 111 1.41 26.16 -15.18
C ARG A 111 2.18 26.06 -13.86
N LEU A 112 2.42 24.85 -13.35
CA LEU A 112 3.19 24.63 -12.12
C LEU A 112 4.70 24.84 -12.31
N SER A 113 5.23 24.62 -13.51
CA SER A 113 6.64 24.89 -13.83
C SER A 113 6.91 26.38 -14.09
N GLU A 114 5.91 27.10 -14.61
CA GLU A 114 6.00 28.53 -14.92
C GLU A 114 5.82 29.43 -13.68
N ALA A 115 5.33 28.89 -12.57
CA ALA A 115 5.17 29.64 -11.32
C ALA A 115 6.53 30.16 -10.82
N ALA A 116 6.67 31.49 -10.73
CA ALA A 116 7.94 32.15 -10.42
C ALA A 116 8.36 31.96 -8.96
N THR A 117 7.39 31.89 -8.04
CA THR A 117 7.67 31.78 -6.61
C THR A 117 7.13 30.48 -5.99
N PRO A 118 7.75 29.98 -4.89
CA PRO A 118 7.24 28.83 -4.16
C PRO A 118 5.81 29.06 -3.62
N LYS A 119 5.48 30.29 -3.24
CA LYS A 119 4.16 30.66 -2.72
C LYS A 119 3.08 30.54 -3.79
N GLU A 120 3.34 31.04 -4.99
CA GLU A 120 2.44 30.89 -6.15
C GLU A 120 2.26 29.42 -6.53
N LYS A 121 3.35 28.64 -6.53
CA LYS A 121 3.29 27.21 -6.83
C LYS A 121 2.40 26.48 -5.83
N LEU A 122 2.52 26.78 -4.52
CA LEU A 122 1.65 26.20 -3.50
C LEU A 122 0.19 26.64 -3.66
N ALA A 123 -0.07 27.90 -4.02
CA ALA A 123 -1.43 28.39 -4.28
C ALA A 123 -2.06 27.69 -5.50
N LEU A 124 -1.29 27.46 -6.57
CA LEU A 124 -1.73 26.69 -7.74
C LEU A 124 -1.99 25.22 -7.38
N ILE A 125 -1.11 24.59 -6.60
CA ILE A 125 -1.33 23.22 -6.10
C ILE A 125 -2.65 23.17 -5.32
N ALA A 126 -2.90 24.12 -4.41
CA ALA A 126 -4.14 24.18 -3.66
C ALA A 126 -5.36 24.31 -4.59
N LYS A 127 -5.31 25.22 -5.57
CA LYS A 127 -6.39 25.41 -6.56
C LYS A 127 -6.67 24.16 -7.39
N ILE A 128 -5.62 23.47 -7.86
CA ILE A 128 -5.75 22.22 -8.63
C ILE A 128 -6.39 21.15 -7.74
N ARG A 129 -5.95 21.03 -6.48
CA ARG A 129 -6.52 20.06 -5.53
C ARG A 129 -7.97 20.37 -5.17
N ASP A 130 -8.34 21.63 -5.00
CA ASP A 130 -9.71 22.06 -4.75
C ASP A 130 -10.63 21.73 -5.93
N GLY A 131 -10.14 21.90 -7.17
CA GLY A 131 -10.84 21.48 -8.38
C GLY A 131 -11.03 19.97 -8.45
N GLN A 132 -9.98 19.20 -8.12
CA GLN A 132 -10.02 17.74 -8.08
C GLN A 132 -10.94 17.19 -6.98
N GLY A 133 -11.15 17.95 -5.90
CA GLY A 133 -12.09 17.60 -4.83
C GLY A 133 -13.56 17.88 -5.17
N LYS A 134 -13.85 18.78 -6.12
CA LYS A 134 -15.22 19.13 -6.54
C LYS A 134 -15.80 18.16 -7.56
N ASP A 135 -14.97 17.47 -8.33
CA ASP A 135 -15.36 16.31 -9.13
C ASP A 135 -15.52 15.06 -8.23
N VAL A 136 -16.63 15.07 -7.50
CA VAL A 136 -17.40 13.94 -6.93
C VAL A 136 -16.67 13.04 -5.91
N ASP A 137 -17.09 13.13 -4.64
CA ASP A 137 -16.92 12.07 -3.63
C ASP A 137 -15.51 11.47 -3.55
N GLN A 138 -14.48 12.33 -3.59
CA GLN A 138 -13.10 11.93 -3.37
C GLN A 138 -12.74 12.24 -1.92
N GLY A 139 -12.76 11.21 -1.08
CA GLY A 139 -11.93 11.25 0.13
C GLY A 139 -10.48 11.64 -0.23
N PRO A 140 -9.66 12.06 0.75
CA PRO A 140 -8.40 12.79 0.53
C PRO A 140 -7.31 12.08 -0.29
N THR A 141 -7.54 10.85 -0.75
CA THR A 141 -6.63 10.03 -1.55
C THR A 141 -7.22 9.74 -2.94
N TYR A 142 -6.46 9.95 -4.02
CA TYR A 142 -6.90 9.61 -5.39
C TYR A 142 -7.32 8.15 -5.52
N LEU A 143 -8.34 7.89 -6.35
CA LEU A 143 -8.83 6.54 -6.64
C LEU A 143 -7.70 5.57 -7.04
N LEU A 144 -6.68 6.02 -7.78
CA LEU A 144 -5.53 5.17 -8.12
C LEU A 144 -4.79 4.69 -6.86
N PHE A 145 -4.62 5.54 -5.85
CA PHE A 145 -4.01 5.14 -4.58
C PHE A 145 -4.99 4.39 -3.69
N GLN A 146 -6.30 4.60 -3.83
CA GLN A 146 -7.29 3.78 -3.11
C GLN A 146 -7.36 2.36 -3.68
N LEU A 147 -7.16 2.22 -5.00
CA LEU A 147 -7.16 0.97 -5.75
C LEU A 147 -5.77 0.35 -5.90
N ALA A 148 -4.69 1.07 -5.54
CA ALA A 148 -3.34 0.55 -5.65
C ALA A 148 -3.20 -0.69 -4.77
N ASP A 149 -3.13 -1.86 -5.37
CA ASP A 149 -3.12 -3.12 -4.63
C ASP A 149 -2.01 -3.16 -3.56
N LEU A 150 -2.23 -3.98 -2.53
CA LEU A 150 -1.21 -4.37 -1.55
C LEU A 150 -0.16 -5.27 -2.23
N ARG A 151 0.65 -4.69 -3.13
CA ARG A 151 1.60 -5.36 -4.02
C ARG A 151 0.94 -6.42 -4.92
N GLY A 152 -0.17 -6.06 -5.57
CA GLY A 152 -0.90 -6.96 -6.48
C GLY A 152 -1.70 -8.04 -5.75
N ARG A 153 -2.18 -7.74 -4.54
CA ARG A 153 -3.06 -8.62 -3.75
C ARG A 153 -4.28 -7.85 -3.29
N SER A 154 -5.40 -8.56 -3.27
CA SER A 154 -6.64 -8.06 -2.70
C SER A 154 -6.55 -7.94 -1.17
N PRO A 155 -7.35 -7.06 -0.54
CA PRO A 155 -7.43 -6.96 0.92
C PRO A 155 -7.78 -8.31 1.59
N PHE A 156 -8.64 -9.12 0.97
CA PHE A 156 -9.01 -10.45 1.47
C PHE A 156 -7.82 -11.43 1.53
N GLU A 157 -6.98 -11.44 0.48
CA GLU A 157 -5.78 -12.29 0.46
C GLU A 157 -4.77 -11.88 1.53
N VAL A 158 -4.55 -10.57 1.71
CA VAL A 158 -3.63 -10.06 2.74
C VAL A 158 -4.18 -10.34 4.14
N ALA A 159 -5.48 -10.14 4.36
CA ALA A 159 -6.14 -10.51 5.61
C ALA A 159 -5.97 -12.01 5.90
N HIS A 160 -6.15 -12.89 4.90
CA HIS A 160 -5.92 -14.34 5.03
C HIS A 160 -4.51 -14.66 5.51
N MET A 161 -3.51 -14.06 4.87
CA MET A 161 -2.11 -14.24 5.25
C MET A 161 -1.83 -13.73 6.66
N LEU A 162 -2.39 -12.59 7.05
CA LEU A 162 -2.23 -12.03 8.39
C LEU A 162 -2.91 -12.88 9.47
N ARG A 163 -4.12 -13.37 9.22
CA ARG A 163 -4.80 -14.28 10.14
C ARG A 163 -3.96 -15.52 10.39
N PHE A 164 -3.39 -16.11 9.33
CA PHE A 164 -2.49 -17.25 9.47
C PHE A 164 -1.17 -16.87 10.16
N TRP A 165 -0.57 -15.73 9.82
CA TRP A 165 0.63 -15.23 10.49
C TRP A 165 0.45 -15.13 12.01
N PHE A 166 -0.72 -14.69 12.48
CA PHE A 166 -1.02 -14.58 13.91
C PHE A 166 -1.19 -15.94 14.61
N THR A 167 -1.42 -17.03 13.89
CA THR A 167 -1.43 -18.38 14.48
C THR A 167 -0.04 -19.00 14.59
N LEU A 168 0.96 -18.47 13.88
CA LEU A 168 2.32 -19.01 13.90
C LEU A 168 3.03 -18.70 15.22
N THR A 169 3.88 -19.64 15.64
CA THR A 169 4.82 -19.48 16.74
C THR A 169 5.93 -18.49 16.39
N PRO A 170 6.61 -17.87 17.38
CA PRO A 170 7.75 -16.98 17.11
C PRO A 170 8.86 -17.65 16.30
N ALA A 171 9.12 -18.95 16.52
CA ALA A 171 10.13 -19.71 15.78
C ALA A 171 9.74 -19.86 14.29
N GLU A 172 8.50 -20.23 14.00
CA GLU A 172 8.01 -20.32 12.61
C GLU A 172 8.03 -18.98 11.90
N ARG A 173 7.66 -17.89 12.60
CA ARG A 173 7.74 -16.53 12.07
C ARG A 173 9.18 -16.16 11.71
N ALA A 174 10.14 -16.46 12.58
CA ALA A 174 11.55 -16.19 12.35
C ALA A 174 12.09 -16.96 11.13
N GLU A 175 11.69 -18.24 10.96
CA GLU A 175 12.07 -19.03 9.78
C GLU A 175 11.52 -18.42 8.49
N ILE A 176 10.27 -17.98 8.49
CA ILE A 176 9.69 -17.31 7.31
C ILE A 176 10.43 -16.00 7.02
N GLU A 177 10.77 -15.20 8.04
CA GLU A 177 11.46 -13.92 7.84
C GLU A 177 12.84 -14.06 7.19
N LYS A 178 13.53 -15.20 7.34
CA LYS A 178 14.79 -15.47 6.65
C LYS A 178 14.64 -15.64 5.14
N LEU A 179 13.45 -15.98 4.66
CA LEU A 179 13.20 -16.24 3.24
C LEU A 179 13.16 -14.94 2.42
N GLY A 180 13.33 -15.05 1.09
CA GLY A 180 13.10 -13.94 0.16
C GLY A 180 11.63 -13.54 0.10
N VAL A 181 11.33 -12.30 -0.35
CA VAL A 181 9.96 -11.74 -0.35
C VAL A 181 8.95 -12.64 -1.07
N ARG A 182 9.32 -13.23 -2.21
CA ARG A 182 8.44 -14.14 -2.97
C ARG A 182 8.19 -15.44 -2.21
N ASP A 183 9.23 -16.01 -1.60
CA ASP A 183 9.18 -17.29 -0.90
C ASP A 183 8.46 -17.19 0.44
N ARG A 184 8.57 -16.07 1.15
CA ARG A 184 7.79 -15.77 2.36
C ARG A 184 6.30 -16.01 2.15
N VAL A 185 5.79 -15.44 1.06
CA VAL A 185 4.36 -15.51 0.80
C VAL A 185 3.95 -16.90 0.34
N ARG A 186 4.75 -17.53 -0.53
CA ARG A 186 4.51 -18.92 -0.94
C ARG A 186 4.45 -19.83 0.29
N ARG A 187 5.42 -19.70 1.20
CA ARG A 187 5.49 -20.48 2.43
C ARG A 187 4.28 -20.25 3.34
N LEU A 188 3.83 -19.01 3.51
CA LEU A 188 2.63 -18.71 4.29
C LEU A 188 1.37 -19.36 3.70
N LEU A 189 1.23 -19.35 2.36
CA LEU A 189 0.10 -19.98 1.69
C LEU A 189 0.15 -21.51 1.77
N GLU A 190 1.34 -22.12 1.71
CA GLU A 190 1.51 -23.56 1.92
C GLU A 190 1.11 -23.96 3.35
N LEU A 191 1.64 -23.24 4.34
CA LEU A 191 1.34 -23.49 5.74
C LEU A 191 -0.14 -23.25 6.06
N SER A 192 -0.78 -22.24 5.45
CA SER A 192 -2.21 -22.00 5.65
C SER A 192 -3.09 -23.13 5.10
N ARG A 193 -2.69 -23.73 3.96
CA ARG A 193 -3.33 -24.94 3.42
C ARG A 193 -3.14 -26.14 4.35
N GLN A 194 -1.93 -26.34 4.88
CA GLN A 194 -1.63 -27.44 5.80
C GLN A 194 -2.42 -27.34 7.10
N ALA A 195 -2.55 -26.13 7.65
CA ALA A 195 -3.33 -25.86 8.86
C ALA A 195 -4.85 -25.91 8.63
N LYS A 196 -5.31 -26.17 7.39
CA LYS A 196 -6.73 -26.21 7.01
C LYS A 196 -7.51 -24.97 7.45
N ILE A 197 -6.84 -23.82 7.53
CA ILE A 197 -7.51 -22.56 7.81
C ILE A 197 -8.28 -22.18 6.54
N GLY A 198 -9.61 -22.23 6.61
CA GLY A 198 -10.48 -21.90 5.47
C GLY A 198 -10.18 -20.51 4.89
N PRO A 199 -10.54 -20.23 3.62
CA PRO A 199 -10.39 -18.88 3.06
C PRO A 199 -11.20 -17.86 3.87
N PHE A 200 -10.85 -16.57 3.78
CA PHE A 200 -11.77 -15.53 4.26
C PHE A 200 -13.04 -15.54 3.42
N PRO A 201 -14.22 -15.25 4.01
CA PRO A 201 -15.41 -14.95 3.24
C PRO A 201 -15.07 -13.89 2.19
N GLN A 202 -15.18 -14.27 0.92
CA GLN A 202 -15.04 -13.34 -0.19
C GLN A 202 -16.35 -12.54 -0.32
N LEU A 203 -16.33 -11.52 -1.17
CA LEU A 203 -17.57 -10.85 -1.56
C LEU A 203 -18.54 -11.87 -2.14
N SER A 204 -19.83 -11.69 -1.83
CA SER A 204 -20.86 -12.47 -2.50
C SER A 204 -20.80 -12.16 -4.00
N PRO A 205 -21.16 -13.11 -4.88
CA PRO A 205 -21.18 -12.86 -6.32
C PRO A 205 -22.02 -11.63 -6.70
N LYS A 206 -23.12 -11.39 -5.95
CA LYS A 206 -23.98 -10.22 -6.11
C LYS A 206 -23.26 -8.92 -5.76
N ASP A 207 -22.60 -8.86 -4.60
CA ASP A 207 -21.86 -7.66 -4.18
C ASP A 207 -20.66 -7.40 -5.10
N GLU A 208 -19.99 -8.45 -5.57
CA GLU A 208 -18.89 -8.36 -6.51
C GLU A 208 -19.37 -7.77 -7.85
N GLU A 209 -20.49 -8.25 -8.40
CA GLU A 209 -21.08 -7.73 -9.64
C GLU A 209 -21.56 -6.28 -9.48
N GLU A 210 -22.24 -5.95 -8.39
CA GLU A 210 -22.72 -4.60 -8.12
C GLU A 210 -21.56 -3.61 -7.98
N THR A 211 -20.53 -3.98 -7.21
CA THR A 211 -19.32 -3.18 -7.03
C THR A 211 -18.57 -3.01 -8.33
N ALA A 212 -18.52 -4.06 -9.17
CA ALA A 212 -17.91 -3.98 -10.49
C ALA A 212 -18.65 -2.99 -11.41
N LYS A 213 -19.98 -3.01 -11.43
CA LYS A 213 -20.80 -2.03 -12.18
C LYS A 213 -20.54 -0.61 -11.70
N GLN A 214 -20.47 -0.39 -10.38
CA GLN A 214 -20.17 0.93 -9.82
C GLN A 214 -18.75 1.41 -10.16
N LEU A 215 -17.76 0.51 -10.07
CA LEU A 215 -16.39 0.78 -10.48
C LEU A 215 -16.33 1.14 -11.96
N GLU A 216 -16.96 0.36 -12.83
CA GLU A 216 -17.01 0.62 -14.27
C GLU A 216 -17.66 1.96 -14.58
N LYS A 217 -18.79 2.30 -13.96
CA LYS A 217 -19.42 3.61 -14.10
C LYS A 217 -18.45 4.75 -13.73
N ARG A 218 -17.70 4.59 -12.63
CA ARG A 218 -16.70 5.57 -12.17
C ARG A 218 -15.47 5.64 -13.09
N LEU A 219 -15.07 4.52 -13.67
CA LEU A 219 -13.95 4.43 -14.61
C LEU A 219 -14.32 4.89 -16.02
N GLN A 220 -15.56 4.74 -16.47
CA GLN A 220 -16.04 5.25 -17.76
C GLN A 220 -15.98 6.78 -17.80
N ALA A 221 -16.12 7.46 -16.66
CA ALA A 221 -15.82 8.89 -16.54
C ALA A 221 -14.32 9.23 -16.77
N LYS A 222 -13.43 8.23 -16.75
CA LYS A 222 -11.98 8.35 -16.88
C LYS A 222 -11.46 7.47 -18.02
N GLY A 223 -11.73 7.91 -19.26
CA GLY A 223 -11.62 7.13 -20.51
C GLY A 223 -10.32 6.34 -20.77
N TRP A 224 -9.21 6.62 -20.09
CA TRP A 224 -7.95 5.89 -20.28
C TRP A 224 -7.90 4.51 -19.58
N LEU A 225 -8.68 4.28 -18.51
CA LEU A 225 -8.68 3.00 -17.77
C LEU A 225 -9.51 1.89 -18.43
N ARG A 226 -10.46 2.24 -19.30
CA ARG A 226 -11.39 1.29 -19.94
C ARG A 226 -10.67 0.24 -20.79
N ASN A 227 -9.61 0.64 -21.50
CA ASN A 227 -8.90 -0.23 -22.43
C ASN A 227 -8.04 -1.30 -21.74
N GLN A 228 -7.70 -1.12 -20.46
CA GLN A 228 -6.94 -2.12 -19.68
C GLN A 228 -7.83 -3.23 -19.11
N LEU A 229 -9.13 -2.97 -18.92
CA LEU A 229 -10.09 -3.88 -18.29
C LEU A 229 -10.86 -4.76 -19.27
N ASN A 230 -10.97 -4.38 -20.55
CA ASN A 230 -11.83 -5.03 -21.55
C ASN A 230 -11.16 -6.15 -22.37
N LYS A 231 -10.04 -6.71 -21.92
CA LYS A 231 -9.36 -7.81 -22.63
C LYS A 231 -9.67 -9.13 -21.92
N ASP A 232 -9.97 -10.16 -22.71
CA ASP A 232 -10.35 -11.49 -22.23
C ASP A 232 -9.12 -12.34 -21.89
N SER A 233 -8.45 -12.03 -20.79
CA SER A 233 -7.42 -12.93 -20.23
C SER A 233 -7.72 -13.28 -18.78
N GLU A 234 -7.38 -14.52 -18.38
CA GLU A 234 -7.52 -14.99 -17.00
C GLU A 234 -6.80 -14.06 -16.01
N LYS A 235 -5.60 -13.58 -16.40
CA LYS A 235 -4.85 -12.59 -15.60
C LYS A 235 -5.65 -11.31 -15.37
N GLN A 236 -6.36 -10.83 -16.38
CA GLN A 236 -7.19 -9.63 -16.25
C GLN A 236 -8.47 -9.88 -15.45
N ALA A 237 -9.04 -11.08 -15.50
CA ALA A 237 -10.14 -11.44 -14.60
C ALA A 237 -9.67 -11.36 -13.13
N ILE A 238 -8.47 -11.87 -12.82
CA ILE A 238 -7.86 -11.77 -11.50
C ILE A 238 -7.60 -10.31 -11.11
N ASP A 239 -6.99 -9.52 -11.99
CA ASP A 239 -6.69 -8.11 -11.71
C ASP A 239 -7.97 -7.27 -11.58
N ARG A 240 -9.00 -7.52 -12.40
CA ARG A 240 -10.33 -6.91 -12.27
C ARG A 240 -10.96 -7.25 -10.93
N ARG A 241 -10.93 -8.51 -10.53
CA ARG A 241 -11.46 -8.95 -9.23
C ARG A 241 -10.74 -8.27 -8.06
N ARG A 242 -9.42 -8.08 -8.14
CA ARG A 242 -8.66 -7.32 -7.14
C ARG A 242 -9.11 -5.87 -7.07
N LEU A 243 -9.25 -5.20 -8.21
CA LEU A 243 -9.74 -3.82 -8.25
C LEU A 243 -11.14 -3.70 -7.65
N VAL A 244 -12.04 -4.62 -7.98
CA VAL A 244 -13.40 -4.69 -7.41
C VAL A 244 -13.33 -4.88 -5.88
N ASN A 245 -12.52 -5.81 -5.40
CA ASN A 245 -12.33 -6.04 -3.96
C ASN A 245 -11.80 -4.82 -3.21
N ASN A 246 -10.88 -4.06 -3.80
CA ASN A 246 -10.41 -2.81 -3.19
C ASN A 246 -11.49 -1.72 -3.23
N TYR A 247 -12.20 -1.61 -4.36
CA TYR A 247 -13.26 -0.61 -4.54
C TYR A 247 -14.45 -0.85 -3.62
N TYR A 248 -14.76 -2.11 -3.29
CA TYR A 248 -15.83 -2.46 -2.37
C TYR A 248 -15.74 -1.70 -1.06
N PHE A 249 -14.53 -1.58 -0.47
CA PHE A 249 -14.32 -0.86 0.79
C PHE A 249 -14.29 0.67 0.65
N VAL A 250 -14.28 1.19 -0.58
CA VAL A 250 -14.50 2.61 -0.85
C VAL A 250 -16.00 2.92 -0.78
N VAL A 251 -16.83 2.04 -1.36
CA VAL A 251 -18.29 2.17 -1.36
C VAL A 251 -18.89 1.79 0.00
N ASN A 252 -18.33 0.76 0.63
CA ASN A 252 -18.78 0.19 1.89
C ASN A 252 -17.65 0.32 2.93
N PRO A 253 -17.38 1.54 3.44
CA PRO A 253 -16.32 1.73 4.40
C PRO A 253 -16.57 0.89 5.67
N PRO A 254 -15.57 0.15 6.16
CA PRO A 254 -15.74 -0.66 7.35
C PRO A 254 -15.94 0.22 8.59
N LYS A 255 -16.54 -0.34 9.65
CA LYS A 255 -16.71 0.37 10.92
C LYS A 255 -15.35 0.85 11.46
N PRO A 256 -15.26 2.09 11.97
CA PRO A 256 -14.00 2.64 12.46
C PRO A 256 -13.42 1.79 13.60
N VAL A 257 -12.10 1.82 13.73
CA VAL A 257 -11.32 1.11 14.76
C VAL A 257 -10.55 2.15 15.56
N SER A 258 -10.42 1.94 16.87
CA SER A 258 -9.68 2.87 17.71
C SER A 258 -8.21 2.96 17.28
N PRO A 259 -7.56 4.14 17.33
CA PRO A 259 -6.15 4.28 16.98
C PRO A 259 -5.22 3.33 17.76
N ALA A 260 -5.53 3.07 19.03
CA ALA A 260 -4.78 2.13 19.87
C ALA A 260 -4.89 0.68 19.37
N ASN A 261 -6.05 0.24 18.89
CA ASN A 261 -6.22 -1.10 18.31
C ASN A 261 -5.48 -1.22 16.98
N LEU A 262 -5.53 -0.18 16.14
CA LEU A 262 -4.80 -0.15 14.87
C LEU A 262 -3.29 -0.22 15.10
N LEU A 263 -2.76 0.51 16.09
CA LEU A 263 -1.33 0.46 16.42
C LEU A 263 -0.92 -0.93 16.91
N ARG A 264 -1.69 -1.56 17.80
CA ARG A 264 -1.44 -2.93 18.27
C ARG A 264 -1.50 -3.96 17.14
N PHE A 265 -2.45 -3.80 16.24
CA PHE A 265 -2.58 -4.64 15.07
C PHE A 265 -1.38 -4.47 14.13
N GLU A 266 -0.99 -3.22 13.87
CA GLU A 266 0.12 -2.88 13.00
C GLU A 266 1.44 -3.46 13.53
N THR A 267 1.75 -3.28 14.81
CA THR A 267 3.01 -3.76 15.42
C THR A 267 3.14 -5.28 15.38
N ALA A 268 2.03 -6.01 15.40
CA ALA A 268 2.04 -7.46 15.28
C ALA A 268 2.20 -7.98 13.84
N MET A 269 1.95 -7.15 12.83
CA MET A 269 2.12 -7.52 11.43
C MET A 269 3.60 -7.73 11.09
N PRO A 270 3.92 -8.66 10.17
CA PRO A 270 5.28 -8.83 9.71
C PRO A 270 5.79 -7.54 9.06
N SER A 271 7.08 -7.24 9.26
CA SER A 271 7.72 -6.00 8.79
C SER A 271 7.50 -5.76 7.29
N TRP A 272 7.58 -6.82 6.46
CA TRP A 272 7.42 -6.70 5.01
C TRP A 272 5.98 -6.41 4.56
N ILE A 273 4.96 -6.68 5.38
CA ILE A 273 3.59 -6.18 5.16
C ILE A 273 3.49 -4.73 5.63
N ARG A 274 4.06 -4.39 6.79
CA ARG A 274 4.09 -2.99 7.28
C ARG A 274 4.71 -2.03 6.26
N MET A 275 5.79 -2.44 5.61
CA MET A 275 6.45 -1.65 4.55
C MET A 275 5.55 -1.35 3.34
N THR A 276 4.41 -2.05 3.19
CA THR A 276 3.42 -1.71 2.16
C THR A 276 2.59 -0.49 2.50
N PHE A 277 2.65 0.02 3.74
CA PHE A 277 1.96 1.25 4.16
C PHE A 277 2.89 2.48 4.16
N ASP A 278 4.20 2.29 4.26
CA ASP A 278 5.20 3.38 4.34
C ASP A 278 5.10 4.42 3.22
N HIS A 279 4.58 4.02 2.06
CA HIS A 279 4.46 4.89 0.90
C HIS A 279 3.10 5.57 0.75
N LEU A 280 2.15 5.23 1.61
CA LEU A 280 0.79 5.76 1.56
C LEU A 280 0.70 7.07 2.33
N ALA A 281 -0.36 7.84 2.10
CA ALA A 281 -0.70 8.93 3.00
C ALA A 281 -1.16 8.36 4.36
N PRO A 282 -0.96 9.05 5.50
CA PRO A 282 -1.37 8.54 6.81
C PRO A 282 -2.85 8.10 6.88
N GLU A 283 -3.76 8.87 6.27
CA GLU A 283 -5.19 8.53 6.22
C GLU A 283 -5.48 7.31 5.34
N GLU A 284 -4.73 7.15 4.24
CA GLU A 284 -4.83 5.97 3.36
C GLU A 284 -4.31 4.71 4.08
N ALA A 285 -3.15 4.82 4.74
CA ALA A 285 -2.60 3.75 5.55
C ALA A 285 -3.58 3.35 6.65
N ARG A 286 -4.16 4.32 7.37
CA ARG A 286 -5.19 4.09 8.39
C ARG A 286 -6.44 3.42 7.81
N ARG A 287 -6.94 3.86 6.65
CA ARG A 287 -8.09 3.21 6.00
C ARG A 287 -7.79 1.75 5.69
N ARG A 288 -6.64 1.45 5.07
CA ARG A 288 -6.28 0.07 4.73
C ARG A 288 -6.02 -0.80 5.95
N LEU A 289 -5.37 -0.27 6.97
CA LEU A 289 -5.22 -0.96 8.26
C LEU A 289 -6.59 -1.27 8.87
N THR A 290 -7.53 -0.32 8.83
CA THR A 290 -8.92 -0.54 9.28
C THR A 290 -9.61 -1.64 8.48
N ILE A 291 -9.45 -1.66 7.15
CA ILE A 291 -10.00 -2.72 6.29
C ILE A 291 -9.44 -4.10 6.69
N LEU A 292 -8.11 -4.23 6.76
CA LEU A 292 -7.47 -5.50 7.15
C LEU A 292 -7.85 -5.92 8.57
N TYR A 293 -7.93 -4.97 9.50
CA TYR A 293 -8.37 -5.22 10.86
C TYR A 293 -9.79 -5.77 10.89
N ARG A 294 -10.74 -5.11 10.21
CA ARG A 294 -12.16 -5.50 10.24
C ARG A 294 -12.45 -6.78 9.45
N LEU A 295 -11.60 -7.12 8.48
CA LEU A 295 -11.64 -8.44 7.86
C LEU A 295 -11.28 -9.54 8.84
N ILE A 296 -10.29 -9.33 9.73
CA ILE A 296 -9.83 -10.34 10.70
C ILE A 296 -10.67 -10.35 11.98
N TYR A 297 -11.07 -9.18 12.45
CA TYR A 297 -11.87 -8.92 13.65
C TYR A 297 -13.17 -8.19 13.25
N PRO A 298 -14.26 -8.95 12.99
CA PRO A 298 -15.57 -8.38 12.69
C PRO A 298 -16.02 -7.35 13.74
N ALA A 299 -17.00 -6.51 13.43
CA ALA A 299 -17.40 -5.38 14.26
C ALA A 299 -17.70 -5.71 15.74
N GLU A 300 -18.11 -6.95 16.01
CA GLU A 300 -18.47 -7.46 17.34
C GLU A 300 -17.27 -7.97 18.13
N LYS A 301 -16.10 -8.08 17.48
CA LYS A 301 -14.87 -8.62 18.05
C LYS A 301 -13.76 -7.59 17.92
N GLU A 302 -12.96 -7.47 18.97
CA GLU A 302 -11.77 -6.62 18.98
C GLU A 302 -10.53 -7.46 19.26
N ILE A 303 -9.36 -6.94 18.87
CA ILE A 303 -8.08 -7.58 19.15
C ILE A 303 -7.91 -7.75 20.67
N PRO A 304 -7.53 -8.95 21.15
CA PRO A 304 -7.29 -9.17 22.57
C PRO A 304 -6.24 -8.20 23.12
N ALA A 305 -6.33 -7.87 24.41
CA ALA A 305 -5.37 -6.98 25.06
C ALA A 305 -3.92 -7.50 24.97
N ALA A 306 -3.76 -8.83 25.01
CA ALA A 306 -2.48 -9.52 24.84
C ALA A 306 -1.92 -9.50 23.40
N GLY A 307 -2.63 -8.89 22.45
CA GLY A 307 -2.28 -8.85 21.04
C GLY A 307 -3.05 -9.86 20.19
N PRO A 308 -2.77 -9.93 18.88
CA PRO A 308 -3.47 -10.84 17.99
C PRO A 308 -3.01 -12.27 18.27
N GLY A 309 -3.88 -13.03 18.92
CA GLY A 309 -3.75 -14.48 19.10
C GLY A 309 -4.47 -15.26 18.00
N PRO A 310 -4.36 -16.59 18.02
CA PRO A 310 -5.13 -17.44 17.12
C PRO A 310 -6.62 -17.13 17.28
N VAL A 311 -7.22 -16.57 16.23
CA VAL A 311 -8.66 -16.32 16.20
C VAL A 311 -9.32 -17.69 16.13
N ALA A 312 -9.94 -18.12 17.24
CA ALA A 312 -10.73 -19.34 17.26
C ALA A 312 -11.70 -19.33 16.07
N PRO A 313 -11.77 -20.42 15.27
CA PRO A 313 -12.61 -20.45 14.08
C PRO A 313 -14.04 -20.02 14.45
N ALA A 314 -14.59 -19.09 13.68
CA ALA A 314 -15.95 -18.60 13.86
C ALA A 314 -16.92 -19.73 13.49
N GLY A 315 -17.16 -20.64 14.42
CA GLY A 315 -17.90 -21.86 14.15
C GLY A 315 -17.88 -22.82 15.31
N GLU A 316 -18.35 -22.38 16.47
CA GLU A 316 -19.17 -23.17 17.39
C GLU A 316 -19.65 -22.20 18.48
N ALA A 317 -20.87 -21.70 18.30
CA ALA A 317 -21.61 -21.14 19.41
C ALA A 317 -21.77 -22.27 20.43
N THR A 318 -20.97 -22.24 21.49
CA THR A 318 -21.13 -23.14 22.63
C THR A 318 -22.54 -22.92 23.15
N GLN A 319 -23.44 -23.88 22.87
CA GLN A 319 -24.73 -23.91 23.54
C GLN A 319 -24.46 -23.91 25.05
N PRO A 320 -25.16 -23.08 25.84
CA PRO A 320 -25.02 -23.12 27.29
C PRO A 320 -25.27 -24.54 27.76
N ALA A 321 -24.32 -25.07 28.54
CA ALA A 321 -24.36 -26.41 29.07
C ALA A 321 -25.71 -26.66 29.74
N LYS A 322 -26.44 -27.68 29.26
CA LYS A 322 -27.60 -28.21 29.99
C LYS A 322 -27.16 -28.53 31.43
N PRO A 323 -27.93 -28.13 32.46
CA PRO A 323 -27.66 -28.52 33.83
C PRO A 323 -27.54 -30.04 33.90
N GLY A 324 -26.36 -30.53 34.29
CA GLY A 324 -26.11 -31.94 34.51
C GLY A 324 -27.09 -32.48 35.55
N LYS A 325 -27.61 -33.68 35.27
CA LYS A 325 -28.40 -34.45 36.24
C LYS A 325 -27.62 -34.56 37.56
N PRO A 326 -28.29 -34.46 38.72
CA PRO A 326 -27.64 -34.62 40.01
C PRO A 326 -27.00 -36.02 40.12
N PRO A 327 -25.87 -36.13 40.85
CA PRO A 327 -25.16 -37.39 41.02
C PRO A 327 -26.03 -38.39 41.78
N VAL A 328 -26.14 -39.60 41.22
CA VAL A 328 -26.68 -40.76 41.90
C VAL A 328 -25.75 -41.08 43.07
N THR A 329 -26.23 -40.83 44.28
CA THR A 329 -25.59 -41.25 45.52
C THR A 329 -25.69 -42.77 45.65
N THR A 330 -24.55 -43.45 45.54
CA THR A 330 -24.37 -44.82 45.99
C THR A 330 -24.52 -44.91 47.51
N PRO A 331 -25.28 -45.89 48.04
CA PRO A 331 -25.47 -46.06 49.47
C PRO A 331 -24.22 -46.64 50.15
N THR A 332 -23.85 -46.03 51.28
CA THR A 332 -22.81 -46.44 52.23
C THR A 332 -23.15 -47.79 52.88
N PRO A 333 -22.20 -48.75 52.98
CA PRO A 333 -22.40 -49.97 53.76
C PRO A 333 -22.25 -49.70 55.27
N SER A 334 -23.19 -50.25 56.05
CA SER A 334 -23.24 -50.22 57.51
C SER A 334 -22.04 -50.93 58.17
N PRO A 335 -21.56 -50.46 59.34
CA PRO A 335 -20.53 -51.15 60.11
C PRO A 335 -21.11 -52.35 60.87
N VAL A 336 -20.34 -53.45 60.83
CA VAL A 336 -20.53 -54.70 61.57
C VAL A 336 -20.19 -54.46 63.06
N PRO A 337 -20.96 -54.98 64.03
CA PRO A 337 -20.60 -54.91 65.44
C PRO A 337 -19.56 -55.98 65.79
N THR A 338 -18.51 -55.59 66.50
CA THR A 338 -17.57 -56.53 67.12
C THR A 338 -17.98 -56.74 68.57
N THR A 339 -17.90 -58.00 68.99
CA THR A 339 -18.29 -58.56 70.29
C THR A 339 -17.36 -58.17 71.42
#